data_AF-M5VF70-F1
#
_entry.id   AF-M5VF70-F1
#
_cell.length_a   1.000
_cell.length_b   1.000
_cell.length_c   1.000
_cell.angle_alpha   90.00
_cell.angle_beta   90.00
_cell.angle_gamma   90.00
#
_symmetry.space_group_name_H-M   'P 1'
#
loop_
_entity.id
_entity.type
_entity.pdbx_description
1 polymer ?
#
loop_
_entity_poly.entity_id
_entity_poly.type
_entity_poly.pdbx_seq_one_letter_code
_entity_poly.pdbx_strand_id
1 'polypeptide(L)'
;MNLSNAFDYLGIDTIHLYIELENVKEDEFLCALRIRHSKNKVPYYIARAKGVTVVKVLKGDFRYYKINFSLSKLYNGVNYSSYSPFDYSEIKNRLTLILFGLGLSIKDWNKVKVSRLDVFLNIELEKDYETCFPILNTSTLPRTKPRLHGNSRYLENKSVTLFAYDKKKQLSVRNKLEIQEDVLRLELRYLKGRKVKESLGSNLLKDIKPDRVEKDFYKKLEKAFASLKDFEHQTGSFCSYPT
;
A
#
# COMPACT_ATOMS: atom_id res chain seq x y z
N MET A 1 -4.60 14.95 13.69
CA MET A 1 -3.92 14.37 12.51
C MET A 1 -2.45 14.41 12.82
N ASN A 2 -1.73 13.29 12.67
CA ASN A 2 -0.31 13.22 12.96
C ASN A 2 0.52 13.36 11.68
N LEU A 3 1.43 14.34 11.65
CA LEU A 3 2.38 14.60 10.58
C LEU A 3 3.82 14.27 10.97
N SER A 4 4.06 13.83 12.21
CA SER A 4 5.39 13.44 12.68
C SER A 4 5.86 12.15 12.05
N ASN A 5 7.17 11.89 12.16
CA ASN A 5 7.83 10.64 11.78
C ASN A 5 7.53 10.29 10.31
N ALA A 6 7.56 11.28 9.43
CA ALA A 6 7.28 11.08 8.02
C ALA A 6 8.37 10.25 7.34
N PHE A 7 9.61 10.33 7.82
CA PHE A 7 10.80 9.79 7.13
C PHE A 7 11.48 8.63 7.87
N ASP A 8 11.05 8.33 9.10
CA ASP A 8 11.79 7.45 10.02
C ASP A 8 11.67 5.96 9.71
N TYR A 9 10.59 5.55 9.03
CA TYR A 9 10.25 4.14 8.84
C TYR A 9 9.79 3.84 7.41
N LEU A 10 9.80 2.55 7.08
CA LEU A 10 9.02 2.04 5.96
C LEU A 10 7.54 1.95 6.38
N GLY A 11 6.70 2.78 5.75
CA GLY A 11 5.29 2.89 6.08
C GLY A 11 4.41 1.88 5.36
N ILE A 12 3.30 1.49 5.99
CA ILE A 12 2.25 0.70 5.35
C ILE A 12 1.09 1.64 4.99
N ASP A 13 0.86 1.80 3.69
CA ASP A 13 -0.25 2.61 3.21
C ASP A 13 -1.55 1.83 3.40
N THR A 14 -1.77 0.81 2.57
CA THR A 14 -3.08 0.19 2.39
C THR A 14 -3.00 -1.32 2.54
N ILE A 15 -3.97 -1.89 3.26
CA ILE A 15 -4.16 -3.33 3.41
C ILE A 15 -5.55 -3.70 2.90
N HIS A 16 -5.62 -4.73 2.06
CA HIS A 16 -6.87 -5.41 1.72
C HIS A 16 -6.86 -6.82 2.31
N LEU A 17 -7.83 -7.11 3.18
CA LEU A 17 -8.07 -8.44 3.72
C LEU A 17 -9.12 -9.18 2.90
N TYR A 18 -8.96 -10.49 2.84
CA TYR A 18 -9.91 -11.46 2.31
C TYR A 18 -10.32 -12.41 3.44
N ILE A 19 -11.63 -12.55 3.62
CA ILE A 19 -12.22 -13.39 4.67
C ILE A 19 -13.35 -14.18 4.03
N GLU A 20 -13.29 -15.50 4.13
CA GLU A 20 -14.34 -16.39 3.61
C GLU A 20 -15.65 -16.12 4.35
N LEU A 21 -16.78 -16.18 3.63
CA LEU A 21 -18.09 -15.84 4.19
C LEU A 21 -18.41 -16.66 5.45
N GLU A 22 -18.08 -17.94 5.44
CA GLU A 22 -18.27 -18.87 6.55
C GLU A 22 -17.51 -18.47 7.83
N ASN A 23 -16.43 -17.70 7.69
CA ASN A 23 -15.60 -17.22 8.79
C ASN A 23 -16.11 -15.90 9.40
N VAL A 24 -17.28 -15.42 8.96
CA VAL A 24 -17.92 -14.21 9.47
C VAL A 24 -19.28 -14.57 10.09
N LYS A 25 -19.57 -14.00 11.26
CA LYS A 25 -20.90 -13.95 11.86
C LYS A 25 -21.48 -12.56 11.60
N GLU A 26 -22.70 -12.52 11.08
CA GLU A 26 -23.46 -11.30 10.78
C GLU A 26 -24.52 -11.11 11.86
N ASP A 27 -24.63 -9.89 12.37
CA ASP A 27 -25.82 -9.42 13.09
C ASP A 27 -26.84 -8.96 12.04
N GLU A 28 -27.98 -9.65 11.94
CA GLU A 28 -28.95 -9.40 10.87
C GLU A 28 -29.53 -7.98 10.90
N PHE A 29 -29.81 -7.45 12.09
CA PHE A 29 -30.39 -6.13 12.26
C PHE A 29 -29.40 -5.04 11.81
N LEU A 30 -28.17 -5.07 12.34
CA LEU A 30 -27.13 -4.10 11.97
C LEU A 30 -26.70 -4.26 10.51
N CYS A 31 -26.72 -5.47 9.96
CA CYS A 31 -26.45 -5.71 8.55
C CYS A 31 -27.56 -5.18 7.64
N ALA A 32 -28.82 -5.22 8.07
CA ALA A 32 -29.97 -4.75 7.29
C ALA A 32 -29.92 -3.24 7.03
N LEU A 33 -29.33 -2.47 7.94
CA LEU A 33 -29.18 -1.00 7.84
C LEU A 33 -28.15 -0.54 6.78
N ARG A 34 -27.49 -1.46 6.07
CA ARG A 34 -26.38 -1.15 5.18
C ARG A 34 -26.79 -0.95 3.72
N ILE A 35 -26.02 -0.13 3.00
CA ILE A 35 -26.27 0.19 1.59
C ILE A 35 -26.00 -1.03 0.71
N ARG A 36 -27.03 -1.45 -0.03
CA ARG A 36 -26.97 -2.53 -1.02
C ARG A 36 -26.81 -1.93 -2.40
N HIS A 37 -25.86 -2.45 -3.16
CA HIS A 37 -25.67 -2.10 -4.56
C HIS A 37 -25.76 -3.35 -5.42
N SER A 38 -26.18 -3.17 -6.67
CA SER A 38 -26.09 -4.20 -7.71
C SER A 38 -25.19 -3.69 -8.83
N LYS A 39 -24.17 -4.47 -9.18
CA LYS A 39 -23.42 -4.26 -10.43
C LYS A 39 -23.32 -5.61 -11.14
N ASN A 40 -23.71 -5.65 -12.40
CA ASN A 40 -23.76 -6.87 -13.21
C ASN A 40 -24.56 -8.01 -12.53
N LYS A 41 -25.70 -7.68 -11.89
CA LYS A 41 -26.56 -8.63 -11.15
C LYS A 41 -25.88 -9.33 -9.95
N VAL A 42 -24.71 -8.86 -9.53
CA VAL A 42 -24.04 -9.31 -8.30
C VAL A 42 -24.36 -8.33 -7.18
N PRO A 43 -25.10 -8.75 -6.13
CA PRO A 43 -25.27 -7.92 -4.95
C PRO A 43 -23.94 -7.80 -4.22
N TYR A 44 -23.52 -6.56 -3.98
CA TYR A 44 -22.42 -6.27 -3.07
C TYR A 44 -22.85 -5.23 -2.05
N TYR A 45 -22.30 -5.39 -0.86
CA TYR A 45 -22.62 -4.57 0.31
C TYR A 45 -21.43 -3.69 0.57
N ILE A 46 -21.62 -2.40 0.84
CA ILE A 46 -20.54 -1.54 1.31
C ILE A 46 -20.90 -0.97 2.67
N ALA A 47 -20.04 -1.20 3.65
CA ALA A 47 -20.08 -0.54 4.94
C ALA A 47 -18.77 0.25 5.14
N ARG A 48 -18.88 1.45 5.71
CA ARG A 48 -17.73 2.30 6.01
C ARG A 48 -17.80 2.76 7.46
N ALA A 49 -16.71 2.59 8.19
CA ALA A 49 -16.57 3.10 9.55
C ALA A 49 -15.10 3.36 9.86
N LYS A 50 -14.78 4.52 10.45
CA LYS A 50 -13.44 4.87 10.93
C LYS A 50 -12.31 4.57 9.93
N GLY A 51 -12.51 4.93 8.66
CA GLY A 51 -11.50 4.71 7.58
C GLY A 51 -11.39 3.27 7.05
N VAL A 52 -12.22 2.35 7.55
CA VAL A 52 -12.34 0.97 7.06
C VAL A 52 -13.52 0.86 6.11
N THR A 53 -13.32 0.22 4.97
CA THR A 53 -14.37 -0.15 4.01
C THR A 53 -14.51 -1.65 3.96
N VAL A 54 -15.71 -2.16 4.21
CA VAL A 54 -16.04 -3.58 4.12
C VAL A 54 -16.92 -3.81 2.90
N VAL A 55 -16.54 -4.78 2.07
CA VAL A 55 -17.28 -5.19 0.89
C VAL A 55 -17.61 -6.68 0.94
N LYS A 56 -18.89 -7.05 0.95
CA LYS A 56 -19.31 -8.46 0.76
C LYS A 56 -19.46 -8.72 -0.73
N VAL A 57 -18.81 -9.77 -1.23
CA VAL A 57 -18.80 -10.16 -2.64
C VAL A 57 -19.40 -11.54 -2.80
N LEU A 58 -20.38 -11.64 -3.70
CA LEU A 58 -21.08 -12.88 -4.05
C LEU A 58 -20.95 -13.10 -5.57
N LYS A 59 -19.86 -13.73 -6.02
CA LYS A 59 -19.56 -13.91 -7.46
C LYS A 59 -19.42 -15.38 -7.81
N GLY A 60 -20.42 -15.95 -8.48
CA GLY A 60 -20.49 -17.40 -8.72
C GLY A 60 -20.46 -18.15 -7.39
N ASP A 61 -19.57 -19.12 -7.25
CA ASP A 61 -19.39 -19.88 -6.02
C ASP A 61 -18.53 -19.14 -4.97
N PHE A 62 -17.88 -18.03 -5.34
CA PHE A 62 -17.04 -17.27 -4.43
C PHE A 62 -17.88 -16.34 -3.56
N ARG A 63 -17.90 -16.64 -2.26
CA ARG A 63 -18.57 -15.84 -1.23
C ARG A 63 -17.57 -15.40 -0.17
N TYR A 64 -17.33 -14.10 -0.07
CA TYR A 64 -16.31 -13.56 0.83
C TYR A 64 -16.52 -12.09 1.18
N TYR A 65 -15.83 -11.66 2.23
CA TYR A 65 -15.66 -10.28 2.61
C TYR A 65 -14.27 -9.77 2.20
N LYS A 66 -14.26 -8.55 1.69
CA LYS A 66 -13.06 -7.76 1.45
C LYS A 66 -13.05 -6.56 2.40
N ILE A 67 -12.03 -6.46 3.25
CA ILE A 67 -11.87 -5.32 4.17
C ILE A 67 -10.69 -4.49 3.69
N ASN A 68 -10.90 -3.21 3.42
CA ASN A 68 -9.89 -2.29 2.93
C ASN A 68 -9.70 -1.16 3.94
N PHE A 69 -8.46 -0.86 4.29
CA PHE A 69 -8.13 0.25 5.18
C PHE A 69 -6.70 0.71 4.91
N SER A 70 -6.42 1.96 5.28
CA SER A 70 -5.06 2.47 5.29
C SER A 70 -4.52 2.48 6.71
N LEU A 71 -3.37 1.85 6.96
CA LEU A 71 -2.78 1.80 8.30
C LEU A 71 -2.34 3.20 8.74
N SER A 72 -1.58 3.90 7.88
CA SER A 72 -1.22 5.29 8.17
C SER A 72 -2.45 6.15 8.50
N LYS A 73 -3.56 6.04 7.75
CA LYS A 73 -4.78 6.80 8.09
C LYS A 73 -5.44 6.32 9.38
N LEU A 74 -5.44 5.01 9.65
CA LEU A 74 -6.06 4.43 10.83
C LEU A 74 -5.36 4.90 12.12
N TYR A 75 -4.04 5.07 12.08
CA TYR A 75 -3.23 5.52 13.21
C TYR A 75 -3.08 7.05 13.28
N ASN A 76 -2.90 7.70 12.14
CA ASN A 76 -2.45 9.10 12.08
C ASN A 76 -3.51 10.06 11.51
N GLY A 77 -4.63 9.54 10.99
CA GLY A 77 -5.70 10.33 10.35
C GLY A 77 -5.40 10.74 8.91
N VAL A 78 -4.12 10.73 8.49
CA VAL A 78 -3.68 11.00 7.12
C VAL A 78 -2.66 9.97 6.66
N ASN A 79 -2.57 9.77 5.35
CA ASN A 79 -1.57 8.91 4.73
C ASN A 79 -0.31 9.72 4.43
N TYR A 80 0.43 10.09 5.47
CA TYR A 80 1.69 10.85 5.36
C TYR A 80 2.77 10.25 6.26
N SER A 81 2.51 10.22 7.57
CA SER A 81 3.41 9.64 8.57
C SER A 81 3.78 8.20 8.25
N SER A 82 5.06 7.86 8.37
CA SER A 82 5.55 6.49 8.17
C SER A 82 5.32 5.60 9.38
N TYR A 83 5.07 6.20 10.56
CA TYR A 83 4.79 5.48 11.81
C TYR A 83 3.42 4.78 11.74
N SER A 84 3.43 3.57 11.19
CA SER A 84 2.25 2.77 10.90
C SER A 84 2.54 1.29 11.19
N PRO A 85 2.69 0.93 12.48
CA PRO A 85 3.17 -0.38 12.88
C PRO A 85 2.30 -1.50 12.29
N PHE A 86 2.95 -2.44 11.60
CA PHE A 86 2.32 -3.65 11.10
C PHE A 86 2.31 -4.72 12.20
N ASP A 87 1.45 -4.52 13.20
CA ASP A 87 1.28 -5.45 14.31
C ASP A 87 -0.04 -6.22 14.20
N TYR A 88 0.04 -7.56 14.22
CA TYR A 88 -1.13 -8.41 14.06
C TYR A 88 -2.17 -8.21 15.16
N SER A 89 -1.73 -8.13 16.42
CA SER A 89 -2.62 -8.01 17.58
C SER A 89 -3.32 -6.66 17.59
N GLU A 90 -2.60 -5.59 17.28
CA GLU A 90 -3.17 -4.25 17.19
C GLU A 90 -4.17 -4.11 16.04
N ILE A 91 -3.81 -4.60 14.84
CA ILE A 91 -4.71 -4.62 13.68
C ILE A 91 -5.97 -5.42 14.01
N LYS A 92 -5.82 -6.62 14.57
CA LYS A 92 -6.93 -7.48 14.99
C LYS A 92 -7.85 -6.74 15.97
N ASN A 93 -7.31 -6.15 17.03
CA ASN A 93 -8.10 -5.51 18.07
C ASN A 93 -8.89 -4.31 17.51
N ARG A 94 -8.23 -3.44 16.75
CA ARG A 94 -8.87 -2.26 16.14
C ARG A 94 -9.95 -2.65 15.14
N LEU A 95 -9.66 -3.59 14.25
CA LEU A 95 -10.64 -4.05 13.28
C LEU A 95 -11.80 -4.79 13.95
N THR A 96 -11.56 -5.58 15.00
CA THR A 96 -12.63 -6.27 15.73
C THR A 96 -13.66 -5.27 16.25
N LEU A 97 -13.22 -4.17 16.88
CA LEU A 97 -14.12 -3.12 17.38
C LEU A 97 -14.90 -2.43 16.25
N ILE A 98 -14.22 -2.11 15.15
CA ILE A 98 -14.85 -1.44 14.00
C ILE A 98 -15.87 -2.37 13.33
N LEU A 99 -15.52 -3.64 13.12
CA LEU A 99 -16.40 -4.63 12.51
C LEU A 99 -17.58 -4.95 13.41
N PHE A 100 -17.38 -5.04 14.72
CA PHE A 100 -18.46 -5.26 15.67
C PHE A 100 -19.50 -4.14 15.60
N GLY A 101 -19.06 -2.88 15.58
CA GLY A 101 -19.95 -1.72 15.40
C GLY A 101 -20.66 -1.69 14.05
N LEU A 102 -20.12 -2.39 13.03
CA LEU A 102 -20.82 -2.60 11.79
C LEU A 102 -21.85 -3.73 11.89
N GLY A 103 -21.75 -4.65 12.84
CA GLY A 103 -22.54 -5.89 12.94
C GLY A 103 -21.85 -7.11 12.34
N LEU A 104 -20.51 -7.15 12.34
CA LEU A 104 -19.69 -8.25 11.84
C LEU A 104 -18.74 -8.75 12.93
N SER A 105 -18.61 -10.06 13.05
CA SER A 105 -17.57 -10.69 13.87
C SER A 105 -16.83 -11.75 13.07
N ILE A 106 -15.50 -11.72 13.11
CA ILE A 106 -14.66 -12.76 12.50
C ILE A 106 -14.56 -13.91 13.51
N LYS A 107 -14.85 -15.14 13.06
CA LYS A 107 -14.82 -16.34 13.93
C LYS A 107 -13.38 -16.76 14.23
N ASP A 108 -12.53 -16.84 13.20
CA ASP A 108 -11.13 -17.22 13.30
C ASP A 108 -10.21 -16.24 12.55
N TRP A 109 -9.52 -15.40 13.31
CA TRP A 109 -8.56 -14.44 12.78
C TRP A 109 -7.30 -15.09 12.18
N ASN A 110 -7.01 -16.36 12.46
CA ASN A 110 -5.87 -17.07 11.89
C ASN A 110 -6.04 -17.38 10.40
N LYS A 111 -7.28 -17.42 9.91
CA LYS A 111 -7.63 -17.69 8.51
C LYS A 111 -7.70 -16.43 7.65
N VAL A 112 -7.53 -15.25 8.24
CA VAL A 112 -7.64 -13.97 7.53
C VAL A 112 -6.43 -13.78 6.61
N LYS A 113 -6.70 -13.57 5.32
CA LYS A 113 -5.68 -13.47 4.27
C LYS A 113 -5.49 -12.02 3.84
N VAL A 114 -4.25 -11.58 3.62
CA VAL A 114 -3.92 -10.33 2.93
C VAL A 114 -3.97 -10.57 1.42
N SER A 115 -4.89 -9.86 0.76
CA SER A 115 -5.13 -9.92 -0.68
C SER A 115 -4.43 -8.80 -1.46
N ARG A 116 -4.09 -7.70 -0.79
CA ARG A 116 -3.21 -6.64 -1.28
C ARG A 116 -2.54 -5.93 -0.11
N LEU A 117 -1.31 -5.50 -0.33
CA LEU A 117 -0.50 -4.75 0.61
C LEU A 117 0.22 -3.63 -0.17
N ASP A 118 0.14 -2.41 0.32
CA ASP A 118 0.82 -1.26 -0.26
C ASP A 118 1.76 -0.68 0.80
N VAL A 119 3.02 -0.50 0.42
CA VAL A 119 4.13 -0.12 1.32
C VAL A 119 4.82 1.09 0.71
N PHE A 120 5.24 2.05 1.52
CA PHE A 120 5.87 3.27 1.03
C PHE A 120 7.08 3.68 1.84
N LEU A 121 7.99 4.38 1.17
CA LEU A 121 9.09 5.13 1.76
C LEU A 121 8.92 6.60 1.36
N ASN A 122 8.97 7.49 2.33
CA ASN A 122 9.11 8.92 2.07
C ASN A 122 10.59 9.27 2.09
N ILE A 123 11.00 10.16 1.19
CA ILE A 123 12.33 10.75 1.15
C ILE A 123 12.12 12.26 1.14
N GLU A 124 12.72 12.93 2.12
CA GLU A 124 12.82 14.39 2.13
C GLU A 124 13.85 14.82 1.08
N LEU A 125 13.50 15.80 0.27
CA LEU A 125 14.36 16.32 -0.79
C LEU A 125 14.93 17.68 -0.40
N GLU A 126 16.23 17.86 -0.61
CA GLU A 126 16.87 19.17 -0.49
C GLU A 126 16.49 20.14 -1.62
N LYS A 127 16.06 19.58 -2.76
CA LYS A 127 15.60 20.30 -3.95
C LYS A 127 14.15 19.91 -4.26
N ASP A 128 13.52 20.66 -5.13
CA ASP A 128 12.18 20.34 -5.59
C ASP A 128 12.11 18.98 -6.29
N TYR A 129 10.94 18.34 -6.22
CA TYR A 129 10.71 17.02 -6.79
C TYR A 129 11.07 16.93 -8.29
N GLU A 130 10.85 18.00 -9.05
CA GLU A 130 11.10 18.04 -10.49
C GLU A 130 12.57 17.80 -10.83
N THR A 131 13.49 18.25 -9.96
CA THR A 131 14.93 17.99 -10.13
C THR A 131 15.25 16.50 -10.06
N CYS A 132 14.51 15.71 -9.29
CA CYS A 132 14.72 14.26 -9.15
C CYS A 132 14.05 13.45 -10.26
N PHE A 133 13.04 13.99 -10.94
CA PHE A 133 12.22 13.24 -11.89
C PHE A 133 13.01 12.60 -13.05
N PRO A 134 14.02 13.25 -13.67
CA PRO A 134 14.85 12.63 -14.70
C PRO A 134 15.50 11.32 -14.24
N ILE A 135 16.01 11.30 -13.00
CA ILE A 135 16.62 10.11 -12.39
C ILE A 135 15.56 9.03 -12.17
N LEU A 136 14.40 9.40 -11.64
CA LEU A 136 13.28 8.46 -11.46
C LEU A 136 12.84 7.84 -12.79
N ASN A 137 12.88 8.60 -13.87
CA ASN A 137 12.45 8.14 -15.19
C ASN A 137 13.37 7.09 -15.82
N THR A 138 14.64 6.98 -15.37
CA THR A 138 15.56 5.92 -15.82
C THR A 138 15.30 4.58 -15.13
N SER A 139 14.53 4.56 -14.03
CA SER A 139 14.26 3.34 -13.28
C SER A 139 13.53 2.27 -14.11
N THR A 140 13.89 1.01 -13.88
CA THR A 140 13.30 -0.17 -14.53
C THR A 140 13.15 -1.33 -13.56
N LEU A 141 12.01 -2.01 -13.55
CA LEU A 141 11.80 -3.19 -12.71
C LEU A 141 11.51 -4.42 -13.58
N PRO A 142 12.21 -5.55 -13.40
CA PRO A 142 12.03 -6.72 -14.27
C PRO A 142 10.56 -7.17 -14.37
N ARG A 143 10.14 -7.50 -15.60
CA ARG A 143 8.77 -7.97 -15.93
C ARG A 143 7.67 -6.97 -15.58
N THR A 144 7.99 -5.68 -15.55
CA THR A 144 7.00 -4.60 -15.48
C THR A 144 7.05 -3.75 -16.73
N LYS A 145 6.00 -2.98 -16.98
CA LYS A 145 5.97 -1.98 -18.04
C LYS A 145 6.09 -0.59 -17.42
N PRO A 146 6.97 0.28 -17.96
CA PRO A 146 7.00 1.66 -17.54
C PRO A 146 5.77 2.41 -18.05
N ARG A 147 5.25 3.32 -17.22
CA ARG A 147 4.19 4.27 -17.58
C ARG A 147 4.43 5.58 -16.85
N LEU A 148 4.16 6.69 -17.54
CA LEU A 148 4.19 8.02 -16.94
C LEU A 148 2.77 8.52 -16.68
N HIS A 149 2.60 9.32 -15.64
CA HIS A 149 1.38 10.06 -15.38
C HIS A 149 1.70 11.38 -14.69
N GLY A 150 1.68 12.48 -15.45
CA GLY A 150 2.35 13.71 -15.04
C GLY A 150 3.83 13.41 -14.74
N ASN A 151 4.35 13.99 -13.66
CA ASN A 151 5.73 13.76 -13.22
C ASN A 151 5.84 12.56 -12.27
N SER A 152 4.94 11.59 -12.36
CA SER A 152 5.02 10.33 -11.61
C SER A 152 5.45 9.19 -12.52
N ARG A 153 6.38 8.37 -12.04
CA ARG A 153 6.90 7.19 -12.74
C ARG A 153 6.27 5.93 -12.18
N TYR A 154 5.66 5.13 -13.04
CA TYR A 154 5.07 3.82 -12.71
C TYR A 154 5.84 2.70 -13.40
N LEU A 155 6.11 1.64 -12.66
CA LEU A 155 6.66 0.36 -13.12
C LEU A 155 5.66 -0.73 -12.71
N GLU A 156 4.77 -1.10 -13.62
CA GLU A 156 3.58 -1.89 -13.27
C GLU A 156 3.35 -3.14 -14.13
N ASN A 157 2.72 -4.13 -13.51
CA ASN A 157 2.06 -5.24 -14.19
C ASN A 157 0.78 -5.63 -13.41
N LYS A 158 0.14 -6.74 -13.78
CA LYS A 158 -1.12 -7.19 -13.14
C LYS A 158 -0.99 -7.61 -11.66
N SER A 159 0.22 -7.72 -11.12
CA SER A 159 0.49 -8.29 -9.79
C SER A 159 1.30 -7.36 -8.89
N VAL A 160 2.12 -6.47 -9.45
CA VAL A 160 2.95 -5.52 -8.70
C VAL A 160 2.98 -4.17 -9.39
N THR A 161 3.06 -3.10 -8.60
CA THR A 161 3.37 -1.75 -9.07
C THR A 161 4.40 -1.14 -8.14
N LEU A 162 5.53 -0.70 -8.69
CA LEU A 162 6.43 0.23 -8.01
C LEU A 162 6.27 1.59 -8.66
N PHE A 163 6.11 2.65 -7.89
CA PHE A 163 5.95 3.99 -8.47
C PHE A 163 6.46 5.08 -7.56
N ALA A 164 6.86 6.19 -8.18
CA ALA A 164 7.44 7.36 -7.54
C ALA A 164 6.58 8.58 -7.87
N TYR A 165 6.32 9.44 -6.88
CA TYR A 165 5.51 10.64 -7.07
C TYR A 165 5.80 11.73 -6.03
N ASP A 166 5.44 12.96 -6.39
CA ASP A 166 5.44 14.13 -5.51
C ASP A 166 4.33 14.01 -4.47
N LYS A 167 4.72 13.72 -3.23
CA LYS A 167 3.80 13.52 -2.12
C LYS A 167 3.23 14.84 -1.60
N LYS A 168 4.01 15.91 -1.60
CA LYS A 168 3.57 17.26 -1.21
C LYS A 168 2.42 17.73 -2.11
N LYS A 169 2.63 17.67 -3.43
CA LYS A 169 1.60 17.99 -4.42
C LYS A 169 0.38 17.07 -4.31
N GLN A 170 0.58 15.77 -4.04
CA GLN A 170 -0.54 14.87 -3.81
C GLN A 170 -1.39 15.31 -2.59
N LEU A 171 -0.75 15.64 -1.47
CA LEU A 171 -1.44 16.05 -0.25
C LEU A 171 -2.16 17.39 -0.42
N SER A 172 -1.53 18.38 -1.06
CA SER A 172 -2.17 19.66 -1.37
C SER A 172 -3.42 19.46 -2.23
N VAL A 173 -3.30 18.75 -3.36
CA VAL A 173 -4.42 18.57 -4.32
C VAL A 173 -5.54 17.69 -3.77
N ARG A 174 -5.21 16.55 -3.14
CA ARG A 174 -6.22 15.54 -2.75
C ARG A 174 -6.73 15.74 -1.33
N ASN A 175 -5.92 16.29 -0.45
CA ASN A 175 -6.22 16.40 0.97
C ASN A 175 -6.34 17.85 1.45
N LYS A 176 -6.07 18.85 0.59
CA LYS A 176 -6.01 20.27 0.97
C LYS A 176 -5.09 20.50 2.16
N LEU A 177 -4.00 19.73 2.20
CA LEU A 177 -3.02 19.74 3.26
C LEU A 177 -1.68 20.20 2.70
N GLU A 178 -1.23 21.36 3.17
CA GLU A 178 0.09 21.89 2.87
C GLU A 178 1.10 21.34 3.88
N ILE A 179 2.23 20.87 3.36
CA ILE A 179 3.41 20.48 4.14
C ILE A 179 4.60 21.31 3.64
N GLN A 180 5.59 21.55 4.50
CA GLN A 180 6.71 22.42 4.15
C GLN A 180 7.73 21.67 3.28
N GLU A 181 7.99 20.43 3.64
CA GLU A 181 9.02 19.58 3.07
C GLU A 181 8.65 19.16 1.64
N ASP A 182 9.63 19.18 0.73
CA ASP A 182 9.49 18.54 -0.58
C ASP A 182 9.73 17.03 -0.42
N VAL A 183 8.70 16.24 -0.74
CA VAL A 183 8.68 14.82 -0.41
C VAL A 183 8.50 13.97 -1.66
N LEU A 184 9.54 13.20 -1.98
CA LEU A 184 9.44 12.06 -2.88
C LEU A 184 8.86 10.87 -2.12
N ARG A 185 7.77 10.29 -2.62
CA ARG A 185 7.29 8.99 -2.15
C ARG A 185 7.55 7.90 -3.17
N LEU A 186 8.21 6.85 -2.71
CA LEU A 186 8.33 5.57 -3.40
C LEU A 186 7.32 4.60 -2.80
N GLU A 187 6.45 4.02 -3.63
CA GLU A 187 5.41 3.12 -3.17
C GLU A 187 5.40 1.82 -3.97
N LEU A 188 5.41 0.70 -3.25
CA LEU A 188 5.36 -0.65 -3.77
C LEU A 188 4.04 -1.31 -3.38
N ARG A 189 3.29 -1.72 -4.40
CA ARG A 189 1.96 -2.34 -4.25
C ARG A 189 2.00 -3.80 -4.68
N TYR A 190 1.64 -4.68 -3.77
CA TYR A 190 1.36 -6.08 -4.05
C TYR A 190 -0.13 -6.22 -4.36
N LEU A 191 -0.51 -6.30 -5.63
CA LEU A 191 -1.91 -6.17 -6.06
C LEU A 191 -2.74 -7.45 -5.89
N LYS A 192 -2.09 -8.58 -5.58
CA LYS A 192 -2.72 -9.90 -5.47
C LYS A 192 -2.18 -10.69 -4.27
N GLY A 193 -3.07 -11.43 -3.59
CA GLY A 193 -2.70 -12.28 -2.45
C GLY A 193 -1.66 -13.35 -2.81
N ARG A 194 -1.70 -13.88 -4.04
CA ARG A 194 -0.64 -14.76 -4.56
C ARG A 194 0.72 -14.06 -4.57
N LYS A 195 0.77 -12.80 -5.00
CA LYS A 195 2.02 -12.04 -5.06
C LYS A 195 2.53 -11.66 -3.66
N VAL A 196 1.62 -11.38 -2.72
CA VAL A 196 1.94 -11.23 -1.30
C VAL A 196 2.59 -12.51 -0.78
N LYS A 197 1.95 -13.68 -0.97
CA LYS A 197 2.49 -14.98 -0.55
C LYS A 197 3.86 -15.28 -1.16
N GLU A 198 4.01 -15.09 -2.47
CA GLU A 198 5.28 -15.33 -3.18
C GLU A 198 6.42 -14.43 -2.68
N SER A 199 6.10 -13.19 -2.29
CA SER A 199 7.13 -12.21 -1.93
C SER A 199 7.46 -12.24 -0.43
N LEU A 200 6.47 -12.55 0.43
CA LEU A 200 6.58 -12.47 1.89
C LEU A 200 6.60 -13.85 2.58
N GLY A 201 6.38 -14.93 1.82
CA GLY A 201 6.33 -16.32 2.28
C GLY A 201 4.95 -16.78 2.78
N SER A 202 4.08 -15.85 3.18
CA SER A 202 2.69 -16.14 3.54
C SER A 202 1.79 -14.98 3.10
N ASN A 203 0.51 -15.27 2.92
CA ASN A 203 -0.53 -14.26 2.82
C ASN A 203 -1.53 -14.33 3.98
N LEU A 204 -1.26 -15.11 5.03
CA LEU A 204 -2.04 -15.04 6.27
C LEU A 204 -1.58 -13.80 7.04
N LEU A 205 -2.54 -12.99 7.52
CA LEU A 205 -2.24 -11.71 8.17
C LEU A 205 -1.26 -11.88 9.35
N LYS A 206 -1.47 -12.92 10.17
CA LYS A 206 -0.63 -13.23 11.33
C LYS A 206 0.81 -13.63 11.02
N ASP A 207 1.07 -14.10 9.81
CA ASP A 207 2.36 -14.69 9.42
C ASP A 207 3.23 -13.71 8.62
N ILE A 208 2.67 -12.56 8.21
CA ILE A 208 3.43 -11.52 7.53
C ILE A 208 4.26 -10.78 8.57
N LYS A 209 5.60 -10.78 8.37
CA LYS A 209 6.56 -10.14 9.28
C LYS A 209 7.06 -8.81 8.69
N PRO A 210 7.14 -7.72 9.50
CA PRO A 210 7.64 -6.43 9.04
C PRO A 210 9.01 -6.52 8.34
N ASP A 211 9.98 -7.22 8.94
CA ASP A 211 11.33 -7.35 8.37
C ASP A 211 11.35 -7.99 6.97
N ARG A 212 10.40 -8.90 6.70
CA ARG A 212 10.27 -9.52 5.36
C ARG A 212 9.69 -8.54 4.35
N VAL A 213 8.74 -7.71 4.77
CA VAL A 213 8.16 -6.65 3.94
C VAL A 213 9.26 -5.66 3.57
N GLU A 214 10.03 -5.24 4.56
CA GLU A 214 11.14 -4.29 4.38
C GLU A 214 12.25 -4.84 3.49
N LYS A 215 12.72 -6.05 3.76
CA LYS A 215 13.74 -6.72 2.94
C LYS A 215 13.29 -6.87 1.47
N ASP A 216 12.04 -7.25 1.23
CA ASP A 216 11.54 -7.40 -0.13
C ASP A 216 11.30 -6.05 -0.84
N PHE A 217 10.92 -5.01 -0.08
CA PHE A 217 10.79 -3.65 -0.58
C PHE A 217 12.14 -3.12 -1.07
N TYR A 218 13.17 -3.13 -0.21
CA TYR A 218 14.51 -2.64 -0.58
C TYR A 218 15.14 -3.46 -1.69
N LYS A 219 14.96 -4.79 -1.70
CA LYS A 219 15.41 -5.64 -2.82
C LYS A 219 14.79 -5.24 -4.16
N LYS A 220 13.54 -4.79 -4.18
CA LYS A 220 12.89 -4.31 -5.42
C LYS A 220 13.34 -2.91 -5.77
N LEU A 221 13.57 -2.07 -4.77
CA LEU A 221 14.08 -0.72 -4.98
C LEU A 221 15.49 -0.76 -5.57
N GLU A 222 16.39 -1.56 -5.00
CA GLU A 222 17.74 -1.76 -5.53
C GLU A 222 17.71 -2.25 -6.98
N LYS A 223 16.85 -3.22 -7.30
CA LYS A 223 16.68 -3.67 -8.69
C LYS A 223 16.12 -2.58 -9.60
N ALA A 224 15.23 -1.73 -9.08
CA ALA A 224 14.62 -0.66 -9.86
C ALA A 224 15.63 0.40 -10.31
N PHE A 225 16.63 0.62 -9.47
CA PHE A 225 17.65 1.66 -9.62
C PHE A 225 19.05 1.09 -9.88
N ALA A 226 19.16 -0.20 -10.22
CA ALA A 226 20.44 -0.86 -10.42
C ALA A 226 21.31 -0.17 -11.49
N SER A 227 20.67 0.34 -12.55
CA SER A 227 21.35 1.07 -13.63
C SER A 227 22.02 2.36 -13.16
N LEU A 228 21.61 2.95 -12.02
CA LEU A 228 22.29 4.13 -11.46
C LEU A 228 23.66 3.79 -10.88
N LYS A 229 23.84 2.59 -10.33
CA LYS A 229 25.15 2.13 -9.84
C LYS A 229 26.17 2.02 -10.97
N ASP A 230 25.71 1.71 -12.18
CA ASP A 230 26.57 1.63 -13.37
C ASP A 230 27.09 3.02 -13.80
N PHE A 231 26.39 4.11 -13.45
CA PHE A 231 26.85 5.49 -13.71
C PHE A 231 27.91 5.97 -12.71
N GLU A 232 27.86 5.52 -11.45
CA GLU A 232 28.88 5.86 -10.43
C GLU A 232 30.27 5.31 -10.79
N HIS A 233 30.35 4.22 -11.57
CA HIS A 233 31.61 3.65 -12.01
C HIS A 233 32.19 4.30 -13.29
N GLN A 234 31.39 5.06 -14.05
CA GLN A 234 31.85 5.67 -15.31
C GLN A 234 32.49 7.05 -15.14
N THR A 235 32.33 7.70 -13.98
CA THR A 235 32.98 8.99 -13.68
C THR A 235 34.46 8.85 -13.30
N GLY A 236 34.98 7.62 -13.17
CA GLY A 236 36.38 7.32 -12.85
C GLY A 236 37.34 7.19 -14.05
N SER A 237 36.89 7.34 -15.29
CA SER A 237 37.71 7.05 -16.50
C SER A 237 37.73 8.16 -17.54
N PHE A 238 37.61 9.42 -17.13
CA PHE A 238 37.96 10.56 -17.99
C PHE A 238 39.23 11.22 -17.46
N CYS A 239 40.38 10.61 -17.77
CA CYS A 239 41.68 11.24 -17.56
C CYS A 239 42.40 11.40 -18.90
N SER A 240 42.52 12.68 -19.30
CA SER A 240 43.52 13.33 -20.15
C SER A 240 43.72 12.85 -21.60
N TYR A 241 43.33 13.74 -22.53
CA TYR A 241 43.96 13.87 -23.85
C TYR A 241 45.45 14.20 -23.70
N PRO A 242 46.34 13.62 -24.51
CA PRO A 242 47.61 14.25 -24.84
C PRO A 242 47.42 15.19 -26.03
N THR A 243 47.98 16.39 -25.86
CA THR A 243 48.27 17.43 -26.85
C THR A 243 48.93 16.93 -28.12
#